data_AF-A0A2V8Q2K6-F1
#
_entry.id   AF-A0A2V8Q2K6-F1
#
_cell.length_a   1.000
_cell.length_b   1.000
_cell.length_c   1.000
_cell.angle_alpha   90.00
_cell.angle_beta   90.00
_cell.angle_gamma   90.00
#
_symmetry.space_group_name_H-M   'P 1'
#
loop_
_entity.id
_entity.type
_entity.pdbx_description
1 polymer ?
#
loop_
_entity_poly.entity_id
_entity_poly.type
_entity_poly.pdbx_seq_one_letter_code
_entity_poly.pdbx_strand_id
1 'polypeptide(L)'
;MSGIGHALALQGKRTEALNVIKNLGELSQKHYISPYHSAVVYAGLGDKTQALAWLEKARNERFSWIPFIRIDPFFDKLRLDPQFTALVQNIKPG
;
A
#
# COMPACT_ATOMS: atom_id res chain seq x y z
N MET A 1 -1.25 -4.41 -11.38
CA MET A 1 0.01 -3.65 -11.24
C MET A 1 0.61 -3.75 -9.84
N SER A 2 -0.17 -3.69 -8.76
CA SER A 2 0.36 -3.84 -7.39
C SER A 2 1.11 -5.16 -7.13
N GLY A 3 0.60 -6.30 -7.58
CA GLY A 3 1.28 -7.60 -7.42
C GLY A 3 2.64 -7.68 -8.13
N ILE A 4 2.76 -7.11 -9.34
CA ILE A 4 4.02 -7.06 -10.08
C ILE A 4 5.01 -6.10 -9.40
N GLY A 5 4.56 -4.92 -8.99
CA GLY A 5 5.40 -3.97 -8.24
C GLY A 5 5.90 -4.54 -6.91
N HIS A 6 5.04 -5.25 -6.17
CA HIS A 6 5.43 -5.93 -4.94
C HIS A 6 6.44 -7.07 -5.19
N ALA A 7 6.21 -7.89 -6.22
CA ALA A 7 7.14 -8.96 -6.57
C ALA A 7 8.52 -8.44 -7.01
N LEU A 8 8.56 -7.35 -7.77
CA LEU A 8 9.80 -6.67 -8.13
C LEU A 8 10.50 -6.14 -6.88
N ALA A 9 9.75 -5.50 -5.99
CA ALA A 9 10.30 -4.97 -4.75
C ALA A 9 10.93 -6.07 -3.87
N LEU A 10 10.27 -7.23 -3.74
CA LEU A 10 10.81 -8.38 -3.01
C LEU A 10 12.06 -8.99 -3.66
N GLN A 11 12.20 -8.88 -4.98
CA GLN A 11 13.40 -9.31 -5.71
C GLN A 11 14.57 -8.32 -5.61
N GLY A 12 14.44 -7.23 -4.83
CA GLY A 12 15.45 -6.17 -4.74
C GLY A 12 15.50 -5.25 -5.96
N LYS A 13 14.55 -5.39 -6.89
CA LYS A 13 14.39 -4.59 -8.11
C LYS A 13 13.74 -3.24 -7.80
N ARG A 14 14.46 -2.44 -7.01
CA ARG A 14 13.96 -1.16 -6.45
C ARG A 14 13.54 -0.19 -7.54
N THR A 15 14.35 -0.03 -8.58
CA THR A 15 14.06 0.91 -9.67
C THR A 15 12.80 0.50 -10.43
N GLU A 16 12.63 -0.78 -10.78
CA GLU A 16 11.41 -1.22 -11.46
C GLU A 16 10.17 -1.10 -10.58
N ALA A 17 10.27 -1.38 -9.28
CA ALA A 17 9.17 -1.18 -8.34
C ALA A 17 8.78 0.30 -8.21
N LEU A 18 9.75 1.22 -8.17
CA LEU A 18 9.48 2.67 -8.17
C LEU A 18 8.86 3.15 -9.48
N ASN A 19 9.22 2.55 -10.62
CA ASN A 19 8.56 2.83 -11.89
C ASN A 19 7.08 2.39 -11.87
N VAL A 20 6.76 1.28 -11.21
CA VAL A 20 5.35 0.88 -11.00
C VAL A 20 4.60 1.94 -10.19
N ILE A 21 5.19 2.49 -9.12
CA ILE A 21 4.58 3.57 -8.34
C ILE A 21 4.35 4.82 -9.20
N LYS A 22 5.35 5.20 -10.01
CA LYS A 22 5.21 6.33 -10.95
C LYS A 22 4.03 6.12 -11.91
N ASN A 23 3.95 4.94 -12.52
CA ASN A 23 2.87 4.60 -13.45
C ASN A 23 1.50 4.58 -12.76
N LEU A 24 1.41 4.08 -11.52
CA LEU A 24 0.18 4.17 -10.72
C LEU A 24 -0.23 5.63 -10.49
N GLY A 25 0.74 6.51 -10.21
CA GLY A 25 0.54 7.95 -10.09
C GLY A 25 0.00 8.59 -11.38
N GLU A 26 0.63 8.31 -12.51
CA GLU A 26 0.18 8.81 -13.83
C GLU A 26 -1.22 8.30 -14.20
N LEU A 27 -1.53 7.04 -13.90
CA LEU A 27 -2.86 6.46 -14.14
C LEU A 27 -3.91 7.06 -13.21
N SER A 28 -3.55 7.37 -11.96
CA SER A 28 -4.47 7.98 -10.98
C SER A 28 -4.99 9.36 -11.43
N GLN A 29 -4.26 10.04 -12.32
CA GLN A 29 -4.69 11.31 -12.92
C GLN A 29 -5.79 11.13 -13.98
N LYS A 30 -5.91 9.94 -14.58
CA LYS A 30 -6.86 9.64 -15.65
C LYS A 30 -8.07 8.86 -15.16
N HIS A 31 -7.86 7.96 -14.21
CA HIS A 31 -8.89 7.11 -13.62
C HIS A 31 -8.64 6.97 -12.13
N TYR A 32 -9.68 6.71 -11.34
CA TYR A 32 -9.50 6.43 -9.93
C TYR A 32 -8.63 5.17 -9.74
N ILE A 33 -7.49 5.33 -9.08
CA ILE A 33 -6.60 4.26 -8.65
C ILE A 33 -6.42 4.40 -7.14
N SER A 34 -6.77 3.37 -6.39
CA SER A 34 -6.67 3.42 -4.93
C SER A 34 -5.21 3.60 -4.47
N PRO A 35 -4.94 4.52 -3.52
CA PRO A 35 -3.63 4.70 -2.87
C PRO A 35 -3.07 3.40 -2.26
N TYR A 36 -3.94 2.42 -1.97
CA TYR A 36 -3.59 1.08 -1.54
C TYR A 36 -2.58 0.39 -2.47
N HIS A 37 -2.69 0.57 -3.80
CA HIS A 37 -1.77 -0.09 -4.73
C HIS A 37 -0.32 0.40 -4.55
N SER A 38 -0.12 1.69 -4.28
CA SER A 38 1.20 2.24 -3.97
C SER A 38 1.71 1.72 -2.63
N ALA A 39 0.85 1.63 -1.62
CA ALA A 39 1.20 1.08 -0.31
C ALA A 39 1.74 -0.36 -0.41
N VAL A 40 1.09 -1.21 -1.20
CA VAL A 40 1.54 -2.59 -1.44
C VAL A 40 2.96 -2.61 -2.02
N VAL A 41 3.27 -1.76 -3.00
CA VAL A 41 4.62 -1.74 -3.61
C VAL A 41 5.67 -1.26 -2.61
N TYR A 42 5.38 -0.21 -1.83
CA TYR A 42 6.29 0.28 -0.80
C TYR A 42 6.51 -0.72 0.34
N ALA A 43 5.49 -1.50 0.71
CA ALA A 43 5.62 -2.57 1.69
C ALA A 43 6.58 -3.66 1.20
N GLY A 44 6.50 -4.04 -0.09
CA GLY A 44 7.45 -4.94 -0.72
C GLY A 44 8.88 -4.41 -0.72
N LEU A 45 9.06 -3.08 -0.83
CA LEU A 45 10.36 -2.41 -0.79
C LEU A 45 10.95 -2.33 0.62
N GLY A 46 10.18 -2.70 1.65
CA GLY A 46 10.55 -2.47 3.04
C GLY A 46 10.50 -0.98 3.45
N ASP A 47 9.97 -0.11 2.59
CA ASP A 47 9.81 1.32 2.88
C ASP A 47 8.54 1.53 3.70
N LYS A 48 8.67 1.22 4.99
CA LYS A 48 7.60 1.31 5.98
C LYS A 48 6.96 2.69 6.02
N THR A 49 7.77 3.75 6.01
CA THR A 49 7.29 5.14 6.11
C THR A 49 6.36 5.47 4.95
N GLN A 50 6.77 5.15 3.72
CA GLN A 50 5.93 5.37 2.55
C GLN A 50 4.70 4.46 2.56
N ALA A 51 4.86 3.17 2.88
CA ALA A 51 3.74 2.23 2.91
C ALA A 51 2.62 2.72 3.84
N LEU A 52 2.95 3.18 5.05
CA LEU A 52 2.01 3.73 6.02
C LEU A 52 1.34 5.02 5.52
N ALA A 53 2.10 5.95 4.95
CA ALA A 53 1.56 7.20 4.43
C ALA A 53 0.53 6.95 3.30
N TRP A 54 0.81 5.98 2.43
CA TRP A 54 -0.11 5.59 1.36
C TRP A 54 -1.34 4.82 1.88
N LEU A 55 -1.19 4.00 2.92
CA LEU A 55 -2.33 3.38 3.62
C LEU A 55 -3.24 4.42 4.28
N GLU A 56 -2.66 5.45 4.89
CA GLU A 56 -3.40 6.53 5.54
C GLU A 56 -4.23 7.29 4.52
N LYS A 57 -3.64 7.56 3.35
CA LYS A 57 -4.34 8.16 2.21
C LYS A 57 -5.50 7.28 1.73
N ALA A 58 -5.28 5.98 1.58
CA ALA A 58 -6.33 5.02 1.19
C ALA A 58 -7.50 5.02 2.20
N ARG A 59 -7.19 5.13 3.49
CA ARG A 59 -8.19 5.21 4.57
C ARG A 59 -9.03 6.48 4.46
N ASN A 60 -8.39 7.62 4.23
CA ASN A 60 -9.07 8.90 4.10
C ASN A 60 -9.97 8.97 2.87
N GLU A 61 -9.60 8.29 1.78
CA GLU A 61 -10.42 8.15 0.58
C GLU A 61 -11.60 7.16 0.72
N ARG A 62 -11.82 6.61 1.93
CA ARG A 62 -12.88 5.63 2.25
C ARG A 62 -12.87 4.41 1.31
N PHE A 63 -11.68 3.94 0.95
CA PHE A 63 -11.56 2.79 0.08
C PHE A 63 -12.25 1.55 0.70
N SER A 64 -13.19 0.94 -0.01
CA SER A 64 -14.07 -0.11 0.53
C SER A 64 -13.35 -1.40 0.98
N TRP A 65 -12.09 -1.59 0.59
CA TRP A 65 -11.28 -2.77 0.96
C TRP A 65 -10.48 -2.60 2.26
N ILE A 66 -10.56 -1.43 2.89
CA ILE A 66 -9.83 -1.10 4.11
C ILE A 66 -9.94 -2.18 5.23
N PRO A 67 -11.09 -2.86 5.48
CA PRO A 67 -11.18 -3.93 6.48
C PRO A 67 -10.25 -5.14 6.27
N PHE A 68 -9.86 -5.47 5.03
CA PHE A 68 -9.00 -6.64 4.79
C PHE A 68 -7.51 -6.32 4.89
N ILE A 69 -7.11 -5.05 4.98
CA ILE A 69 -5.69 -4.66 5.11
C ILE A 69 -5.04 -5.31 6.32
N ARG A 70 -5.80 -5.51 7.41
CA ARG A 70 -5.33 -6.19 8.62
C ARG A 70 -4.82 -7.61 8.35
N ILE A 71 -5.43 -8.33 7.41
CA ILE A 71 -5.14 -9.74 7.10
C ILE A 71 -4.41 -9.92 5.77
N ASP A 72 -4.11 -8.83 5.07
CA ASP A 72 -3.47 -8.86 3.77
C ASP A 72 -1.99 -9.26 3.91
N PRO A 73 -1.52 -10.31 3.21
CA PRO A 73 -0.13 -10.76 3.25
C PRO A 73 0.90 -9.71 2.83
N PHE A 74 0.51 -8.73 1.99
CA PHE A 74 1.43 -7.68 1.54
C PHE A 74 1.98 -6.83 2.69
N PHE A 75 1.31 -6.81 3.85
CA PHE A 75 1.70 -6.01 5.00
C PHE A 75 2.18 -6.84 6.19
N ASP A 76 2.50 -8.12 6.01
CA ASP A 76 3.01 -9.01 7.07
C ASP A 76 4.16 -8.36 7.87
N LYS A 77 5.10 -7.72 7.17
CA LYS A 77 6.25 -7.03 7.77
C LYS A 77 5.89 -5.77 8.56
N LEU A 78 4.70 -5.20 8.33
CA LEU A 78 4.22 -3.99 9.01
C LEU A 78 3.27 -4.31 10.17
N ARG A 79 2.79 -5.54 10.31
CA ARG A 79 1.79 -5.90 11.35
C ARG A 79 2.21 -5.61 12.78
N LEU A 80 3.51 -5.71 13.08
CA LEU A 80 4.04 -5.44 14.42
C LEU A 80 4.29 -3.95 14.68
N ASP A 81 4.08 -3.09 13.68
CA ASP A 81 4.23 -1.66 13.85
C ASP A 81 3.01 -1.05 14.58
N PRO A 82 3.23 -0.28 15.65
CA PRO A 82 2.16 0.46 16.32
C PRO A 82 1.40 1.41 15.38
N GLN A 83 2.07 2.04 14.42
CA GLN A 83 1.41 2.98 13.50
C GLN A 83 0.48 2.23 12.52
N PHE A 84 0.94 1.09 11.98
CA PHE A 84 0.07 0.21 11.19
C PHE A 84 -1.13 -0.27 12.01
N THR A 85 -0.90 -0.71 13.24
CA THR A 85 -1.96 -1.21 14.13
C THR A 85 -3.01 -0.12 14.40
N ALA A 86 -2.58 1.10 14.74
CA ALA A 86 -3.48 2.23 14.96
C ALA A 86 -4.27 2.62 13.70
N LEU A 87 -3.62 2.54 12.53
CA LEU A 87 -4.26 2.83 11.24
C LEU A 87 -5.39 1.84 10.94
N VAL A 88 -5.18 0.55 11.22
CA VAL A 88 -6.18 -0.50 10.91
C VAL A 88 -7.23 -0.70 12.01
N GLN A 89 -6.96 -0.32 13.26
CA GLN A 89 -7.94 -0.40 14.36
C GLN A 89 -9.05 0.63 14.26
N ASN A 90 -8.78 1.79 13.65
CA ASN A 90 -9.78 2.86 13.44
C ASN A 90 -10.72 2.60 12.25
N ILE A 91 -10.65 1.41 11.66
CA ILE A 91 -11.55 0.95 10.62
C ILE A 91 -12.76 0.33 11.31
N LYS A 92 -13.85 1.08 11.42
CA LYS A 92 -15.13 0.48 11.82
C LYS A 92 -15.70 -0.32 10.63
N PRO A 93 -16.20 -1.54 10.84
CA PRO A 93 -17.06 -2.17 9.86
C PRO A 93 -18.30 -1.27 9.70
N GLY A 94 -18.54 -0.82 8.46
CA GLY A 94 -19.79 -0.16 8.09
C GLY A 94 -20.91 -1.15 7.93
#